data_AF-A0A7X9IM37-F1
#
_entry.id   AF-A0A7X9IM37-F1
#
_cell.length_a   1.000
_cell.length_b   1.000
_cell.length_c   1.000
_cell.angle_alpha   90.00
_cell.angle_beta   90.00
_cell.angle_gamma   90.00
#
_symmetry.space_group_name_H-M   'P 1'
#
loop_
_entity.id
_entity.type
_entity.pdbx_description
1 polymer ?
#
loop_
_entity_poly.entity_id
_entity_poly.type
_entity_poly.pdbx_seq_one_letter_code
_entity_poly.pdbx_strand_id
1 'polypeptide(L)' 'AMPIINQPQLGILGTGAMQKRAVVITDENGNDSIAIRPMVYLSLVFDHRAIDGESGDNFLADVKKTLENWSE' A
#
# COMPACT_ATOMS: atom_id res chain seq x y z
N ALA A 1 -4.80 -11.20 -5.10
CA ALA A 1 -4.44 -11.87 -6.37
C ALA A 1 -3.24 -11.15 -6.94
N MET A 2 -2.33 -11.85 -7.63
CA MET A 2 -1.22 -11.20 -8.35
C MET A 2 -1.69 -10.95 -9.79
N PRO A 3 -2.03 -9.70 -10.15
CA PRO A 3 -2.48 -9.38 -11.50
C PRO A 3 -1.36 -9.58 -12.52
N ILE A 4 -1.73 -9.92 -13.76
CA ILE A 4 -0.80 -9.99 -14.90
C ILE A 4 -0.70 -8.60 -15.51
N ILE A 5 0.51 -8.14 -15.75
CA ILE A 5 0.77 -6.87 -16.43
C ILE A 5 0.21 -6.95 -17.86
N ASN A 6 -0.74 -6.07 -18.17
CA ASN A 6 -1.17 -5.87 -19.56
C ASN A 6 -0.02 -5.23 -20.32
N GLN A 7 0.35 -5.78 -21.47
CA GLN A 7 1.41 -5.20 -22.30
C GLN A 7 0.83 -4.08 -23.16
N PRO A 8 1.54 -2.96 -23.37
CA PRO A 8 2.96 -2.70 -23.08
C PRO A 8 3.24 -1.98 -21.74
N GLN A 9 2.34 -2.03 -20.75
CA GLN A 9 2.60 -1.39 -19.44
C GLN A 9 3.73 -2.11 -18.68
N LEU A 10 4.36 -1.38 -17.74
CA LEU A 10 5.49 -1.88 -16.94
C LEU A 10 5.10 -2.26 -15.51
N GLY A 11 3.86 -2.01 -15.12
CA GLY A 11 3.36 -2.38 -13.80
C GLY A 11 1.85 -2.33 -13.71
N ILE A 12 1.32 -2.99 -12.68
CA ILE A 12 -0.10 -3.05 -12.36
C ILE A 12 -0.28 -3.07 -10.84
N LEU A 13 -1.18 -2.22 -10.34
CA LEU A 13 -1.53 -2.14 -8.93
C LEU A 13 -2.81 -2.95 -8.68
N GLY A 14 -2.72 -3.93 -7.79
CA GLY A 14 -3.86 -4.69 -7.28
C GLY A 14 -4.35 -4.13 -5.96
N THR A 15 -5.66 -3.94 -5.83
CA THR A 15 -6.32 -3.56 -4.59
C THR A 15 -7.09 -4.75 -4.03
N GLY A 16 -6.77 -5.15 -2.80
CA GLY A 16 -7.54 -6.14 -2.07
C GLY A 16 -8.91 -5.62 -1.63
N ALA A 17 -9.72 -6.50 -1.04
CA ALA A 17 -10.94 -6.09 -0.36
C ALA A 17 -10.59 -5.26 0.89
N MET A 18 -11.38 -4.21 1.14
CA MET A 18 -11.31 -3.45 2.38
C MET A 18 -11.94 -4.26 3.52
N GLN A 19 -11.25 -4.33 4.65
CA GLN A 19 -11.71 -5.09 5.82
C GLN A 19 -11.26 -4.44 7.12
N LYS A 20 -12.03 -4.67 8.19
CA LYS A 20 -11.66 -4.21 9.53
C LYS A 20 -10.46 -5.02 10.04
N ARG A 21 -9.41 -4.33 10.47
CA ARG A 21 -8.21 -4.92 11.09
C ARG A 21 -7.94 -4.26 12.44
N ALA A 22 -7.48 -5.06 13.39
CA ALA A 22 -6.88 -4.54 14.62
C ALA A 22 -5.48 -4.04 14.30
N VAL A 23 -5.21 -2.77 14.61
CA VAL A 23 -3.90 -2.13 14.41
C VAL A 23 -3.50 -1.43 15.70
N VAL A 24 -2.19 -1.35 15.95
CA VAL A 24 -1.65 -0.55 17.05
C VAL A 24 -1.61 0.91 16.61
N ILE A 25 -2.09 1.79 17.47
CA ILE A 25 -1.94 3.24 17.34
C ILE A 25 -1.16 3.75 18.55
N THR A 26 -0.23 4.67 18.30
CA THR A 26 0.57 5.32 19.32
C THR A 26 0.05 6.74 19.50
N ASP A 27 -0.23 7.14 20.74
CA ASP A 27 -0.66 8.50 21.06
C ASP A 27 0.51 9.51 21.10
N GLU A 28 0.20 10.80 21.29
CA GLU A 28 1.22 11.87 21.38
C GLU A 28 2.19 11.70 22.56
N ASN A 29 1.79 10.93 23.58
CA ASN A 29 2.60 10.63 24.77
C ASN A 29 3.41 9.33 24.62
N GLY A 30 3.32 8.65 23.47
CA GLY A 30 4.00 7.38 23.20
C GLY A 30 3.31 6.13 23.75
N ASN A 31 2.04 6.22 24.19
CA ASN A 31 1.30 5.05 24.65
C ASN A 31 0.66 4.31 23.48
N ASP A 32 0.84 2.99 23.45
CA ASP A 32 0.24 2.11 22.44
C ASP A 32 -1.16 1.64 22.86
N SER A 33 -2.09 1.62 21.91
CA SER A 33 -3.41 1.03 22.07
C SER A 33 -3.85 0.30 20.80
N ILE A 34 -4.73 -0.70 20.95
CA ILE A 34 -5.29 -1.42 19.80
C ILE A 34 -6.58 -0.72 19.35
N ALA A 35 -6.66 -0.40 18.07
CA ALA A 35 -7.86 0.16 17.46
C ALA A 35 -8.27 -0.63 16.21
N ILE A 36 -9.58 -0.67 15.95
CA ILE A 36 -10.11 -1.26 14.72
C ILE A 36 -10.09 -0.17 13.63
N ARG A 37 -9.48 -0.47 12.49
CA ARG A 37 -9.44 0.42 11.31
C ARG A 37 -9.86 -0.31 10.04
N PRO A 38 -10.54 0.36 9.09
CA PRO A 38 -10.70 -0.15 7.74
C PRO A 38 -9.32 -0.14 7.06
N MET A 39 -8.85 -1.32 6.65
CA MET A 39 -7.56 -1.48 5.98
C MET A 39 -7.74 -2.19 4.65
N VAL A 40 -6.86 -1.90 3.70
CA VAL A 40 -6.76 -2.56 2.40
C VAL A 40 -5.32 -3.03 2.18
N TYR A 41 -5.14 -4.14 1.47
CA TYR A 41 -3.83 -4.54 0.97
C TYR A 41 -3.65 -4.02 -0.45
N LEU A 42 -2.52 -3.38 -0.69
CA LEU A 42 -2.06 -3.02 -2.03
C LEU A 42 -0.94 -3.96 -2.44
N SER A 43 -0.97 -4.41 -3.69
CA SER A 43 0.09 -5.23 -4.28
C SER A 43 0.52 -4.63 -5.61
N LEU A 44 1.79 -4.29 -5.75
CA LEU A 44 2.36 -3.82 -7.01
C LEU A 44 3.07 -4.99 -7.71
N VAL A 45 2.71 -5.27 -8.95
CA VAL A 45 3.46 -6.15 -9.84
C VAL A 45 4.12 -5.27 -10.89
N PHE A 46 5.42 -5.42 -11.09
CA PHE A 46 6.19 -4.62 -12.04
C PHE A 46 7.23 -5.45 -12.79
N ASP A 47 7.62 -4.98 -13.97
CA ASP A 47 8.65 -5.62 -14.79
C ASP A 47 10.05 -5.27 -14.29
N HIS A 48 10.72 -6.24 -13.67
CA HIS A 48 12.07 -6.08 -13.12
C HIS A 48 13.16 -5.76 -14.15
N ARG A 49 12.89 -5.92 -15.44
CA ARG A 49 13.82 -5.51 -16.51
C ARG A 49 13.87 -4.00 -16.66
N ALA A 50 12.81 -3.30 -16.25
CA ALA A 50 12.67 -1.86 -16.37
C ALA A 50 12.71 -1.13 -15.02
N ILE A 51 12.26 -1.78 -13.94
CA ILE A 51 12.11 -1.18 -12.61
C ILE A 51 12.83 -2.06 -11.57
N ASP A 52 13.66 -1.46 -10.73
CA ASP A 52 14.27 -2.16 -9.60
C ASP A 52 13.36 -2.23 -8.36
N GLY A 53 13.76 -3.02 -7.36
CA GLY A 53 12.98 -3.22 -6.14
C GLY A 53 12.77 -1.94 -5.34
N GLU A 54 13.82 -1.13 -5.19
CA GLU A 54 13.78 0.11 -4.41
C GLU A 54 12.79 1.11 -5.00
N SER A 55 12.80 1.28 -6.32
CA SER A 55 11.89 2.16 -7.05
C SER A 55 10.44 1.72 -6.90
N GLY A 56 10.19 0.41 -6.98
CA GLY A 56 8.86 -0.17 -6.75
C GLY A 56 8.36 0.03 -5.32
N ASP A 57 9.22 -0.18 -4.33
CA ASP A 57 8.90 0.01 -2.92
C ASP A 57 8.62 1.48 -2.58
N ASN A 58 9.47 2.39 -3.09
CA ASN A 58 9.28 3.83 -2.92
C ASN A 58 7.96 4.30 -3.53
N PHE A 59 7.62 3.83 -4.73
CA PHE A 59 6.33 4.13 -5.35
C PHE A 59 5.15 3.70 -4.47
N LEU A 60 5.20 2.48 -3.92
CA LEU A 60 4.10 1.98 -3.08
C LEU A 60 4.04 2.71 -1.73
N ALA A 61 5.19 3.10 -1.17
CA ALA A 61 5.28 3.91 0.05
C ALA A 61 4.67 5.30 -0.15
N ASP A 62 4.93 5.94 -1.28
CA ASP A 62 4.35 7.24 -1.63
C ASP A 62 2.83 7.13 -1.83
N VAL A 63 2.35 6.12 -2.56
CA VAL A 63 0.91 5.86 -2.71
C VAL A 63 0.25 5.66 -1.35
N LYS A 64 0.85 4.85 -0.47
CA LYS A 64 0.36 4.65 0.90
C LYS A 64 0.27 5.99 1.65
N LYS A 65 1.35 6.76 1.65
CA LYS A 65 1.41 8.05 2.36
C LYS A 65 0.37 9.03 1.84
N THR A 66 0.19 9.12 0.52
CA THR A 66 -0.82 9.98 -0.09
C THR A 66 -2.23 9.58 0.32
N LEU A 67 -2.55 8.28 0.32
CA LEU A 67 -3.87 7.79 0.71
C LEU A 67 -4.15 7.95 2.20
N GLU A 68 -3.15 7.73 3.06
CA GLU A 68 -3.30 7.90 4.52
C GLU A 68 -3.47 9.35 4.95
N ASN A 69 -2.98 10.31 4.15
CA ASN A 69 -3.06 11.74 4.44
C ASN A 69 -4.01 12.50 3.48
N TRP A 70 -4.89 11.79 2.79
CA TRP A 70 -5.81 12.40 1.83
C TRP A 70 -6.83 13.28 2.55
N SER A 71 -6.74 14.60 2.40
CA SER A 71 -7.77 15.56 2.78
C SER A 71 -8.50 16.02 1.51
N GLU A 72 -9.81 15.82 1.47
CA GLU A 72 -10.68 16.33 0.40
C GLU A 72 -10.73 17.87 0.37
#